data_AF-A0A3D4JPZ8-F1
#
_entry.id   AF-A0A3D4JPZ8-F1
#
_cell.length_a   1.000
_cell.length_b   1.000
_cell.length_c   1.000
_cell.angle_alpha   90.00
_cell.angle_beta   90.00
_cell.angle_gamma   90.00
#
_symmetry.space_group_name_H-M   'P 1'
#
loop_
_entity.id
_entity.type
_entity.pdbx_description
1 polymer ?
#
loop_
_entity_poly.entity_id
_entity_poly.type
_entity_poly.pdbx_seq_one_letter_code
_entity_poly.pdbx_strand_id
1 'polypeptide(L)'
;MNFEQVALHLEAYREHDQIIDAAEYIIRSFNLEHDNFEGFGLRDEVFPNSLVLTAEGVLGSPQKVMIPKNLFDFDLNLVLNLIAHEMLHVRQKAPGHVIEEKSEREFQAYYEMLFHKVFPQIPEVSDFYKKDFGNKALEYYKRMGEGSELQKKYAEQKLEVEQLINSLS
;
A
#
# COMPACT_ATOMS: atom_id res chain seq x y z
N MET A 1 -3.61 -4.12 19.57
CA MET A 1 -2.21 -3.66 19.42
C MET A 1 -2.13 -2.21 19.85
N ASN A 2 -1.10 -1.80 20.58
CA ASN A 2 -0.93 -0.40 20.99
C ASN A 2 -0.05 0.33 19.96
N PHE A 3 -0.63 1.31 19.25
CA PHE A 3 0.06 2.10 18.23
C PHE A 3 1.29 2.85 18.79
N GLU A 4 1.22 3.32 20.03
CA GLU A 4 2.33 4.00 20.70
C GLU A 4 3.52 3.06 20.94
N GLN A 5 3.25 1.79 21.26
CA GLN A 5 4.30 0.79 21.44
C GLN A 5 5.00 0.49 20.11
N VAL A 6 4.26 0.43 19.00
CA VAL A 6 4.85 0.24 17.67
C VAL A 6 5.76 1.43 17.33
N ALA A 7 5.31 2.66 17.56
CA ALA A 7 6.11 3.85 17.29
C ALA A 7 7.44 3.85 18.08
N LEU A 8 7.40 3.52 19.37
CA LEU A 8 8.60 3.41 20.21
C LEU A 8 9.60 2.35 19.71
N HIS A 9 9.12 1.20 19.23
CA HIS A 9 10.02 0.17 18.69
C HIS A 9 10.65 0.63 17.37
N LEU A 10 9.90 1.36 16.53
CA LEU A 10 10.42 1.89 15.27
C LEU A 10 11.51 2.95 15.49
N GLU A 11 11.38 3.79 16.51
CA GLU A 11 12.45 4.72 16.89
C GLU A 11 13.75 3.98 17.22
N ALA A 12 13.68 2.90 18.00
CA ALA A 12 14.85 2.10 18.35
C ALA A 12 15.51 1.47 17.10
N TYR A 13 14.73 0.91 16.17
CA TYR A 13 15.28 0.36 14.93
C TYR A 13 15.94 1.45 14.06
N ARG A 14 15.33 2.64 14.00
CA ARG A 14 15.87 3.77 13.24
C ARG A 14 17.21 4.25 13.81
N GLU A 15 17.35 4.32 15.13
CA GLU A 15 18.62 4.69 15.79
C GLU A 15 19.78 3.73 15.49
N HIS A 16 19.49 2.52 15.02
CA HIS A 16 20.48 1.47 14.73
C HIS A 16 20.57 1.11 13.23
N ASP A 17 20.01 1.93 12.34
CA ASP A 17 19.97 1.68 10.89
C ASP A 17 19.30 0.35 10.48
N GLN A 18 18.38 -0.17 11.31
CA GLN A 18 17.71 -1.47 11.14
C GLN A 18 16.39 -1.35 10.37
N ILE A 19 16.41 -0.71 9.20
CA ILE A 19 15.20 -0.39 8.42
C ILE A 19 14.45 -1.65 7.94
N ILE A 20 15.16 -2.70 7.56
CA ILE A 20 14.53 -3.97 7.16
C ILE A 20 13.83 -4.62 8.37
N ASP A 21 14.50 -4.70 9.51
CA ASP A 21 13.93 -5.29 10.73
C ASP A 21 12.69 -4.52 11.20
N ALA A 22 12.72 -3.19 11.10
CA ALA A 22 11.56 -2.32 11.36
C ALA A 22 10.38 -2.63 10.43
N ALA A 23 10.63 -2.81 9.13
CA ALA A 23 9.59 -3.16 8.17
C ALA A 23 9.02 -4.57 8.41
N GLU A 24 9.88 -5.55 8.73
CA GLU A 24 9.45 -6.90 9.14
C GLU A 24 8.59 -6.87 10.42
N TYR A 25 9.02 -6.08 11.40
CA TYR A 25 8.27 -5.89 12.64
C TYR A 25 6.89 -5.31 12.38
N ILE A 26 6.75 -4.33 11.47
CA ILE A 26 5.45 -3.76 11.09
C ILE A 26 4.55 -4.81 10.46
N ILE A 27 5.00 -5.54 9.44
CA ILE A 27 4.11 -6.48 8.75
C ILE A 27 3.64 -7.60 9.69
N ARG A 28 4.49 -8.04 10.64
CA ARG A 28 4.11 -8.99 11.69
C ARG A 28 3.11 -8.39 12.67
N SER A 29 3.38 -7.18 13.14
CA SER A 29 2.55 -6.51 14.15
C SER A 29 1.14 -6.21 13.61
N PHE A 30 1.04 -5.84 12.33
CA PHE A 30 -0.22 -5.57 11.66
C PHE A 30 -0.78 -6.78 10.89
N ASN A 31 -0.28 -8.01 11.06
CA ASN A 31 -0.76 -9.20 10.34
C ASN A 31 -0.89 -9.02 8.80
N LEU A 32 0.10 -8.36 8.19
CA LEU A 32 0.16 -8.13 6.75
C LEU A 32 0.89 -9.25 5.98
N GLU A 33 1.50 -10.19 6.70
CA GLU A 33 2.28 -11.29 6.13
C GLU A 33 1.48 -12.12 5.11
N HIS A 34 2.21 -12.70 4.16
CA HIS A 34 1.66 -13.55 3.11
C HIS A 34 2.75 -14.47 2.57
N ASP A 35 2.42 -15.72 2.23
CA ASP A 35 3.40 -16.73 1.76
C ASP A 35 4.13 -16.33 0.48
N ASN A 36 3.53 -15.45 -0.33
CA ASN A 36 4.15 -14.92 -1.54
C ASN A 36 5.15 -13.78 -1.29
N PHE A 37 5.41 -13.42 -0.04
CA PHE A 37 6.37 -12.39 0.33
C PHE A 37 7.79 -12.98 0.45
N GLU A 38 8.72 -12.48 -0.35
CA GLU A 38 10.13 -12.92 -0.35
C GLU A 38 10.99 -12.15 0.67
N GLY A 39 10.48 -11.03 1.20
CA GLY A 39 11.22 -10.14 2.10
C GLY A 39 11.33 -8.72 1.57
N PHE A 40 11.98 -7.87 2.36
CA PHE A 40 12.25 -6.48 1.97
C PHE A 40 13.61 -6.35 1.26
N GLY A 41 13.72 -5.33 0.41
CA GLY A 41 14.99 -4.81 -0.10
C GLY A 41 15.06 -3.31 0.04
N LEU A 42 16.27 -2.76 0.03
CA LEU A 42 16.50 -1.32 0.16
C LEU A 42 16.70 -0.66 -1.20
N ARG A 43 16.20 0.56 -1.34
CA ARG A 43 16.55 1.51 -2.40
C ARG A 43 17.09 2.80 -1.80
N ASP A 44 17.59 3.67 -2.66
CA ASP A 44 18.08 4.98 -2.25
C ASP A 44 16.97 5.82 -1.58
N GLU A 45 17.42 6.76 -0.75
CA GLU A 45 16.53 7.69 -0.06
C GLU A 45 15.71 8.50 -1.05
N VAL A 46 14.48 8.82 -0.66
CA VAL A 46 13.53 9.57 -1.48
C VAL A 46 13.20 10.90 -0.83
N PHE A 47 12.90 11.89 -1.67
CA PHE A 47 12.44 13.19 -1.20
C PHE A 47 10.98 13.12 -0.74
N PRO A 48 10.52 14.06 0.12
CA PRO A 48 9.20 13.96 0.76
C PRO A 48 7.99 13.89 -0.16
N ASN A 49 8.12 14.36 -1.40
CA ASN A 49 7.04 14.35 -2.38
C ASN A 49 7.10 13.14 -3.34
N SER A 50 7.96 12.15 -3.07
CA SER A 50 8.21 11.02 -3.96
C SER A 50 8.32 9.68 -3.23
N LEU A 51 7.65 9.53 -2.08
CA LEU A 51 7.68 8.26 -1.36
C LEU A 51 6.98 7.16 -2.19
N VAL A 52 7.79 6.24 -2.73
CA VAL A 52 7.33 5.15 -3.59
C VAL A 52 7.99 3.85 -3.15
N LEU A 53 7.15 2.86 -2.86
CA LEU A 53 7.53 1.48 -2.60
C LEU A 53 7.16 0.66 -3.85
N THR A 54 7.72 -0.55 -4.00
CA THR A 54 7.27 -1.47 -5.05
C THR A 54 7.40 -2.92 -4.61
N ALA A 55 6.40 -3.74 -4.96
CA ALA A 55 6.52 -5.20 -4.96
C ALA A 55 7.09 -5.68 -6.30
N GLU A 56 8.33 -6.15 -6.30
CA GLU A 56 9.08 -6.62 -7.47
C GLU A 56 9.13 -8.15 -7.54
N GLY A 57 9.00 -8.69 -8.74
CA GLY A 57 8.96 -10.12 -8.98
C GLY A 57 8.12 -10.47 -10.20
N VAL A 58 8.23 -11.72 -10.66
CA VAL A 58 7.40 -12.24 -11.75
C VAL A 58 6.01 -12.59 -11.20
N LEU A 59 4.95 -12.36 -11.97
CA LEU A 59 3.61 -12.77 -11.57
C LEU A 59 3.56 -14.29 -11.31
N GLY A 60 2.88 -14.70 -10.24
CA GLY A 60 2.81 -16.10 -9.84
C GLY A 60 4.07 -16.62 -9.13
N SER A 61 4.98 -15.73 -8.74
CA SER A 61 6.19 -16.06 -7.97
C SER A 61 6.27 -15.20 -6.70
N PRO A 62 7.16 -15.55 -5.74
CA PRO A 62 7.45 -14.69 -4.61
C PRO A 62 7.82 -13.26 -5.04
N GLN A 63 7.42 -12.29 -4.22
CA GLN A 63 7.62 -10.87 -4.49
C GLN A 63 8.47 -10.24 -3.39
N LYS A 64 9.46 -9.45 -3.78
CA LYS A 64 10.30 -8.65 -2.89
C LYS A 64 9.76 -7.22 -2.82
N VAL A 65 9.54 -6.70 -1.61
CA VAL A 65 9.07 -5.31 -1.44
C VAL A 65 10.27 -4.39 -1.24
N MET A 66 10.42 -3.41 -2.13
CA MET A 66 11.54 -2.49 -2.15
C MET A 66 11.16 -1.18 -1.45
N ILE A 67 11.87 -0.83 -0.39
CA ILE A 67 11.61 0.32 0.48
C ILE A 67 12.82 1.27 0.54
N PRO A 68 12.62 2.60 0.61
CA PRO A 68 13.72 3.54 0.74
C PRO A 68 14.35 3.48 2.14
N LYS A 69 15.63 3.79 2.25
CA LYS A 69 16.35 3.79 3.54
C LYS A 69 15.75 4.75 4.57
N ASN A 70 15.19 5.87 4.13
CA ASN A 70 14.54 6.86 4.98
C ASN A 70 13.02 6.62 5.15
N LEU A 71 12.50 5.41 4.92
CA LEU A 71 11.07 5.12 5.00
C LEU A 71 10.43 5.58 6.33
N PHE A 72 11.14 5.40 7.44
CA PHE A 72 10.63 5.72 8.79
C PHE A 72 10.87 7.16 9.24
N ASP A 73 11.34 8.03 8.36
CA ASP A 73 11.34 9.48 8.59
C ASP A 73 10.02 10.14 8.15
N PHE A 74 9.13 9.38 7.51
CA PHE A 74 7.80 9.81 7.08
C PHE A 74 6.73 9.52 8.14
N ASP A 75 5.57 10.16 7.99
CA ASP A 75 4.40 9.91 8.83
C ASP A 75 4.06 8.41 8.90
N LEU A 76 3.88 7.90 10.12
CA LEU A 76 3.72 6.46 10.34
C LEU A 76 2.41 5.93 9.72
N ASN A 77 1.32 6.71 9.73
CA ASN A 77 0.07 6.28 9.10
C ASN A 77 0.26 6.15 7.58
N LEU A 78 0.95 7.11 6.96
CA LEU A 78 1.34 7.03 5.55
C LEU A 78 2.18 5.79 5.27
N VAL A 79 3.23 5.54 6.05
CA VAL A 79 4.12 4.39 5.88
C VAL A 79 3.35 3.07 5.97
N LEU A 80 2.48 2.93 6.96
CA LEU A 80 1.66 1.73 7.14
C LEU A 80 0.74 1.48 5.95
N ASN A 81 0.11 2.54 5.42
CA ASN A 81 -0.75 2.42 4.25
C ASN A 81 0.03 2.04 2.99
N LEU A 82 1.22 2.58 2.79
CA LEU A 82 2.07 2.23 1.64
C LEU A 82 2.62 0.81 1.75
N ILE A 83 3.01 0.35 2.95
CA ILE A 83 3.38 -1.06 3.15
C ILE A 83 2.17 -1.96 2.87
N ALA A 84 0.98 -1.62 3.37
CA ALA A 84 -0.24 -2.39 3.12
C ALA A 84 -0.59 -2.45 1.62
N HIS A 85 -0.39 -1.35 0.90
CA HIS A 85 -0.53 -1.29 -0.57
C HIS A 85 0.37 -2.31 -1.26
N GLU A 86 1.67 -2.32 -0.93
CA GLU A 86 2.60 -3.28 -1.53
C GLU A 86 2.31 -4.72 -1.10
N MET A 87 1.89 -4.94 0.15
CA MET A 87 1.48 -6.27 0.62
C MET A 87 0.19 -6.76 -0.07
N LEU A 88 -0.70 -5.85 -0.51
CA LEU A 88 -1.80 -6.24 -1.39
C LEU A 88 -1.28 -6.68 -2.76
N HIS A 89 -0.30 -5.97 -3.33
CA HIS A 89 0.35 -6.42 -4.56
C HIS A 89 1.02 -7.78 -4.42
N VAL A 90 1.66 -8.07 -3.28
CA VAL A 90 2.21 -9.41 -2.99
C VAL A 90 1.12 -10.48 -3.11
N ARG A 91 -0.08 -10.22 -2.57
CA ARG A 91 -1.25 -11.13 -2.64
C ARG A 91 -1.80 -11.26 -4.07
N GLN A 92 -2.00 -10.13 -4.75
CA GLN A 92 -2.53 -10.09 -6.12
C GLN A 92 -1.58 -10.70 -7.16
N LYS A 93 -0.31 -10.93 -6.82
CA LYS A 93 0.69 -11.57 -7.68
C LYS A 93 0.98 -13.01 -7.26
N ALA A 94 0.28 -13.55 -6.26
CA ALA A 94 0.51 -14.88 -5.75
C ALA A 94 -0.01 -15.97 -6.71
N PRO A 95 0.65 -17.15 -6.75
CA PRO A 95 0.14 -18.31 -7.48
C PRO A 95 -1.34 -18.58 -7.15
N GLY A 96 -2.17 -18.76 -8.18
CA GLY A 96 -3.61 -19.02 -8.02
C GLY A 96 -4.49 -17.80 -7.71
N HIS A 97 -3.90 -16.62 -7.49
CA HIS A 97 -4.62 -15.37 -7.24
C HIS A 97 -4.10 -14.21 -8.11
N VAL A 98 -3.40 -14.53 -9.20
CA VAL A 98 -2.80 -13.54 -10.09
C VAL A 98 -3.90 -12.69 -10.73
N ILE A 99 -3.87 -11.40 -10.43
CA ILE A 99 -4.57 -10.38 -11.22
C ILE A 99 -3.57 -9.93 -12.29
N GLU A 100 -3.86 -10.19 -13.57
CA GLU A 100 -2.96 -9.90 -14.70
C GLU A 100 -2.91 -8.40 -15.02
N GLU A 101 -4.06 -7.73 -14.99
CA GLU A 101 -4.21 -6.34 -15.40
C GLU A 101 -3.62 -5.38 -14.36
N LYS A 102 -2.62 -4.61 -14.76
CA LYS A 102 -1.95 -3.66 -13.85
C LYS A 102 -2.92 -2.60 -13.33
N SER A 103 -3.78 -2.08 -14.19
CA SER A 103 -4.77 -1.05 -13.81
C SER A 103 -5.74 -1.57 -12.74
N GLU A 104 -6.12 -2.84 -12.81
CA GLU A 104 -6.95 -3.49 -11.81
C GLU A 104 -6.22 -3.64 -10.46
N ARG A 105 -4.99 -4.14 -10.47
CA ARG A 105 -4.18 -4.29 -9.24
C ARG A 105 -4.02 -2.97 -8.49
N GLU A 106 -3.63 -1.92 -9.22
CA GLU A 106 -3.35 -0.60 -8.66
C GLU A 106 -4.64 0.06 -8.16
N PHE A 107 -5.74 -0.04 -8.91
CA PHE A 107 -7.04 0.46 -8.45
C PHE A 107 -7.45 -0.17 -7.12
N GLN A 108 -7.37 -1.50 -7.01
CA GLN A 108 -7.69 -2.21 -5.77
C GLN A 108 -6.78 -1.79 -4.62
N ALA A 109 -5.48 -1.60 -4.87
CA ALA A 109 -4.53 -1.23 -3.84
C ALA A 109 -4.71 0.20 -3.32
N TYR A 110 -5.01 1.17 -4.20
CA TYR A 110 -5.39 2.52 -3.74
C TYR A 110 -6.75 2.55 -3.06
N TYR A 111 -7.73 1.78 -3.55
CA TYR A 111 -9.03 1.66 -2.88
C TYR A 111 -8.88 1.06 -1.47
N GLU A 112 -7.98 0.09 -1.29
CA GLU A 112 -7.67 -0.50 0.01
C GLU A 112 -7.08 0.54 1.00
N MET A 113 -6.25 1.46 0.54
CA MET A 113 -5.70 2.54 1.39
C MET A 113 -6.75 3.56 1.85
N LEU A 114 -7.93 3.57 1.22
CA LEU A 114 -9.03 4.49 1.54
C LEU A 114 -10.08 3.86 2.45
N PHE A 115 -10.36 2.56 2.27
CA PHE A 115 -11.51 1.90 2.88
C PHE A 115 -11.15 0.66 3.71
N HIS A 116 -9.87 0.24 3.73
CA HIS A 116 -9.28 -0.80 4.58
C HIS A 116 -10.12 -2.08 4.66
N LYS A 117 -10.59 -2.59 3.52
CA LYS A 117 -11.46 -3.78 3.45
C LYS A 117 -10.69 -5.07 3.70
N VAL A 118 -9.43 -5.12 3.26
CA VAL A 118 -8.53 -6.28 3.40
C VAL A 118 -7.69 -6.20 4.67
N PHE A 119 -7.30 -4.99 5.07
CA PHE A 119 -6.43 -4.70 6.21
C PHE A 119 -7.07 -3.68 7.17
N PRO A 120 -8.20 -4.01 7.84
CA PRO A 120 -8.97 -3.09 8.69
C PRO A 120 -8.20 -2.57 9.93
N GLN A 121 -7.06 -3.17 10.25
CA GLN A 121 -6.16 -2.77 11.33
C GLN A 121 -5.24 -1.59 10.95
N ILE A 122 -5.15 -1.25 9.67
CA ILE A 122 -4.32 -0.13 9.19
C ILE A 122 -5.03 1.19 9.51
N PRO A 123 -4.32 2.16 10.13
CA PRO A 123 -4.94 3.44 10.48
C PRO A 123 -5.24 4.27 9.23
N GLU A 124 -6.22 5.16 9.35
CA GLU A 124 -6.49 6.15 8.31
C GLU A 124 -5.34 7.16 8.18
N VAL A 125 -5.09 7.61 6.94
CA VAL A 125 -4.20 8.73 6.64
C VAL A 125 -4.96 10.07 6.74
N SER A 126 -4.23 11.19 6.71
CA SER A 126 -4.82 12.53 6.66
C SER A 126 -5.64 12.75 5.38
N ASP A 127 -6.57 13.70 5.42
CA ASP A 127 -7.43 14.05 4.27
C ASP A 127 -6.63 14.44 3.02
N PHE A 128 -5.44 15.03 3.22
CA PHE A 128 -4.49 15.31 2.13
C PHE A 128 -4.11 14.04 1.37
N TYR A 129 -3.70 12.99 2.08
CA TYR A 129 -3.32 11.72 1.46
C TYR A 129 -4.53 10.91 0.97
N LYS A 130 -5.67 10.97 1.67
CA LYS A 130 -6.92 10.36 1.17
C LYS A 130 -7.29 10.93 -0.20
N LYS A 131 -7.16 12.25 -0.38
CA LYS A 131 -7.41 12.90 -1.67
C LYS A 131 -6.42 12.47 -2.74
N ASP A 132 -5.12 12.38 -2.42
CA ASP A 132 -4.10 11.91 -3.37
C ASP A 132 -4.34 10.46 -3.81
N PHE A 133 -4.55 9.55 -2.86
CA PHE A 133 -4.85 8.13 -3.13
C PHE A 133 -6.15 7.95 -3.90
N GLY A 134 -7.19 8.72 -3.57
CA GLY A 134 -8.43 8.74 -4.32
C GLY A 134 -8.23 9.13 -5.78
N ASN A 135 -7.48 10.21 -6.03
CA ASN A 135 -7.17 10.62 -7.41
C ASN A 135 -6.36 9.55 -8.16
N LYS A 136 -5.43 8.87 -7.50
CA LYS A 136 -4.68 7.75 -8.09
C LYS A 136 -5.58 6.55 -8.40
N ALA A 137 -6.49 6.18 -7.52
CA ALA A 137 -7.48 5.14 -7.79
C ALA A 137 -8.30 5.50 -9.05
N LEU A 138 -8.85 6.72 -9.14
CA LEU A 138 -9.63 7.16 -10.29
C LEU A 138 -8.80 7.19 -11.59
N GLU A 139 -7.52 7.55 -11.50
CA GLU A 139 -6.59 7.48 -12.64
C GLU A 139 -6.44 6.04 -13.16
N TYR A 140 -6.26 5.06 -12.28
CA TYR A 140 -6.15 3.66 -12.67
C TYR A 140 -7.46 3.06 -13.15
N TYR A 141 -8.60 3.43 -12.56
CA TYR A 141 -9.92 3.08 -13.08
C TYR A 141 -10.12 3.56 -14.52
N LYS A 142 -9.69 4.79 -14.83
CA LYS A 142 -9.73 5.31 -16.21
C LYS A 142 -8.85 4.46 -17.15
N ARG A 143 -7.67 4.03 -16.69
CA ARG A 143 -6.73 3.20 -17.45
C ARG A 143 -7.21 1.76 -17.71
N MET A 144 -8.28 1.30 -17.05
CA MET A 144 -8.92 0.00 -17.38
C MET A 144 -9.58 0.00 -18.77
N GLY A 145 -9.82 1.17 -19.35
CA GLY A 145 -10.46 1.32 -20.66
C GLY A 145 -11.95 1.66 -20.53
N GLU A 146 -12.38 2.68 -21.28
CA GLU A 146 -13.74 3.21 -21.24
C GLU A 146 -14.77 2.15 -21.64
N GLY A 147 -15.77 1.94 -20.79
CA GLY A 147 -16.86 0.98 -21.03
C GLY A 147 -16.44 -0.49 -20.96
N SER A 148 -15.20 -0.78 -20.54
CA SER A 148 -14.69 -2.14 -20.35
C SER A 148 -15.45 -2.90 -19.25
N GLU A 149 -15.37 -4.24 -19.29
CA GLU A 149 -15.92 -5.08 -18.23
C GLU A 149 -15.26 -4.81 -16.87
N LEU A 150 -13.98 -4.41 -16.85
CA LEU A 150 -13.30 -4.00 -15.62
C LEU A 150 -13.91 -2.72 -15.04
N GLN A 151 -14.19 -1.70 -15.86
CA GLN A 151 -14.87 -0.51 -15.36
C GLN A 151 -16.25 -0.84 -14.82
N LYS A 152 -17.03 -1.68 -15.51
CA LYS A 152 -18.35 -2.12 -15.02
C LYS A 152 -18.24 -2.85 -13.68
N LYS A 153 -17.25 -3.74 -13.54
CA LYS A 153 -16.96 -4.48 -12.30
C LYS A 153 -16.68 -3.56 -11.11
N TYR A 154 -16.02 -2.43 -11.34
CA TYR A 154 -15.58 -1.51 -10.29
C TYR A 154 -16.36 -0.19 -10.20
N ALA A 155 -17.49 -0.09 -10.90
CA ALA A 155 -18.25 1.16 -11.00
C ALA A 155 -18.75 1.68 -9.63
N GLU A 156 -19.18 0.78 -8.74
CA GLU A 156 -19.63 1.14 -7.39
C GLU A 156 -18.46 1.66 -6.54
N GLN A 157 -17.34 0.93 -6.51
CA GLN A 157 -16.13 1.35 -5.80
C GLN A 157 -15.60 2.69 -6.30
N LYS A 158 -15.67 2.94 -7.61
CA LYS A 158 -15.32 4.23 -8.21
C LYS A 158 -16.22 5.35 -7.66
N LEU A 159 -17.52 5.11 -7.53
CA LEU A 159 -18.46 6.10 -6.98
C LEU A 159 -18.15 6.40 -5.50
N GLU A 160 -17.83 5.38 -4.71
CA GLU A 160 -17.42 5.56 -3.31
C GLU A 160 -16.17 6.43 -3.19
N VAL A 161 -15.17 6.21 -4.06
CA VAL A 161 -13.95 7.04 -4.11
C VAL A 161 -14.29 8.49 -4.45
N GLU A 162 -15.15 8.73 -5.45
CA GLU A 162 -15.57 10.08 -5.81
C GLU A 162 -16.32 10.79 -4.68
N GLN A 163 -17.22 10.07 -4.00
CA GLN A 163 -17.96 10.60 -2.85
C GLN A 163 -17.02 10.95 -1.70
N LEU A 164 -16.05 10.07 -1.41
CA LEU A 164 -15.02 10.33 -0.41
C LEU A 164 -14.27 11.63 -0.76
N ILE A 165 -13.68 11.72 -1.96
CA ILE A 165 -12.92 12.92 -2.39
C ILE A 165 -13.77 14.19 -2.28
N ASN A 166 -15.04 14.16 -2.67
CA ASN A 166 -15.95 15.30 -2.59
C ASN A 166 -16.32 15.69 -1.15
N SER A 167 -16.22 14.76 -0.20
CA SER A 167 -16.46 15.02 1.23
C SER A 167 -15.23 15.60 1.94
N LEU A 168 -14.04 15.44 1.37
CA LEU A 168 -12.79 15.99 1.90
C LEU A 168 -12.72 17.48 1.51
N SER A 169 -12.63 18.35 2.52
CA SER A 169 -12.60 19.81 2.34
C SER A 169 -11.33 20.31 1.66
#